data_AF-A0A7S2UU42-F1
#
_entry.id   AF-A0A7S2UU42-F1
#
_cell.length_a   1.000
_cell.length_b   1.000
_cell.length_c   1.000
_cell.angle_alpha   90.00
_cell.angle_beta   90.00
_cell.angle_gamma   90.00
#
_symmetry.space_group_name_H-M   'P 1'
#
loop_
_entity.id
_entity.type
_entity.pdbx_description
1 polymer ?
#
loop_
_entity_poly.entity_id
_entity_poly.type
_entity_poly.pdbx_seq_one_letter_code
_entity_poly.pdbx_strand_id
1 'polypeptide(L)'
;MVRYCSNCNRYCELSAFSSNQWRKGADSRCKDCVGGRHYGGSASPSFSCGTCGGNFNSQNELNMHMQVHRPRDVACPVCRETRFRSGANAVQHVESGYCTGCVGQDNARRAIYDYASQQGQMRPYISHTPMLTNGSYGGGNVPDYPYSCPQCVNKSFRQLSQLLQHNDQKHNNVNRIGY
;
A
#
# COMPACT_ATOMS: atom_id res chain seq x y z
N MET A 1 16.02 46.32 6.24
CA MET A 1 17.38 45.84 5.91
C MET A 1 17.42 44.32 6.09
N VAL A 2 17.88 43.57 5.08
CA VAL A 2 17.89 42.10 5.03
C VAL A 2 19.33 41.57 4.95
N ARG A 3 19.59 40.36 5.40
CA ARG A 3 20.91 39.71 5.36
C ARG A 3 20.80 38.27 4.89
N TYR A 4 21.78 37.83 4.11
CA TYR A 4 21.87 36.47 3.59
C TYR A 4 22.26 35.48 4.70
N CYS A 5 21.55 34.36 4.79
CA CYS A 5 21.89 33.25 5.67
C CYS A 5 22.51 32.09 4.88
N SER A 6 23.70 31.66 5.29
CA SER A 6 24.48 30.60 4.61
C SER A 6 23.91 29.19 4.73
N ASN A 7 23.02 28.94 5.70
CA ASN A 7 22.50 27.59 5.96
C ASN A 7 21.11 27.36 5.32
N CYS A 8 20.33 28.42 5.12
CA CYS A 8 19.04 28.33 4.43
C CYS A 8 19.04 28.97 3.04
N ASN A 9 20.18 29.50 2.57
CA ASN A 9 20.36 30.17 1.28
C ASN A 9 19.27 31.21 0.96
N ARG A 10 18.82 31.98 1.97
CA ARG A 10 17.77 33.00 1.83
C ARG A 10 18.19 34.33 2.45
N TYR A 11 17.62 35.42 1.92
CA TYR A 11 17.69 36.74 2.52
C TYR A 11 16.63 36.86 3.62
N CYS A 12 17.07 36.99 4.87
CA CYS A 12 16.21 37.09 6.04
C CYS A 12 16.28 38.51 6.63
N GLU A 13 15.21 38.97 7.28
CA GLU A 13 15.22 40.24 7.99
C GLU A 13 16.19 40.22 9.19
N LEU A 14 16.75 41.38 9.55
CA LEU A 14 17.70 41.48 10.68
C LEU A 14 17.12 41.01 12.02
N SER A 15 15.80 41.10 12.21
CA SER A 15 15.07 40.58 13.37
C SER A 15 15.24 39.07 13.57
N ALA A 16 15.47 38.34 12.47
CA ALA A 16 15.71 36.90 12.43
C ALA A 16 17.15 36.51 12.85
N PHE A 17 18.06 37.46 13.11
CA PHE A 17 19.41 37.18 13.60
C PHE A 17 19.54 37.62 15.06
N SER A 18 20.18 36.79 15.90
CA SER A 18 20.51 37.19 17.28
C SER A 18 21.72 38.13 17.28
N SER A 19 21.82 39.04 18.25
CA SER A 19 22.94 40.00 18.39
C SER A 19 24.32 39.33 18.35
N ASN A 20 24.45 38.08 18.82
CA ASN A 20 25.70 37.32 18.79
C ASN A 20 26.13 36.83 17.40
N GLN A 21 25.23 36.80 16.42
CA GLN A 21 25.55 36.38 15.05
C GLN A 21 26.17 37.52 14.22
N TRP A 22 26.12 38.77 14.72
CA TRP A 22 26.76 39.93 14.10
C TRP A 22 28.29 39.81 14.02
N ARG A 23 28.93 39.08 14.96
CA ARG A 23 30.39 38.91 14.99
C ARG A 23 30.91 37.83 14.05
N LYS A 24 30.03 36.99 13.46
CA LYS A 24 30.45 35.80 12.69
C LYS A 24 30.58 36.02 11.18
N GLY A 25 30.51 37.25 10.69
CA GLY A 25 30.80 37.54 9.28
C GLY A 25 29.93 36.74 8.30
N ALA A 26 30.56 36.00 7.37
CA ALA A 26 29.92 35.20 6.32
C ALA A 26 29.18 33.95 6.86
N ASP A 27 29.47 33.50 8.08
CA ASP A 27 28.86 32.32 8.71
C ASP A 27 27.60 32.67 9.54
N SER A 28 26.93 33.76 9.16
CA SER A 28 25.73 34.24 9.85
C SER A 28 24.55 33.28 9.62
N ARG A 29 24.11 32.60 10.69
CA ARG A 29 22.93 31.73 10.69
C ARG A 29 21.73 32.43 11.37
N CYS A 30 20.53 32.35 10.79
CA CYS A 30 19.32 32.90 11.41
C CYS A 30 18.92 32.11 12.67
N LYS A 31 18.08 32.68 13.53
CA LYS A 31 17.58 32.07 14.78
C LYS A 31 16.90 30.72 14.51
N ASP A 32 16.19 30.59 13.40
CA ASP A 32 15.51 29.34 13.01
C ASP A 32 16.50 28.25 12.58
N CYS A 33 17.59 28.62 11.89
CA CYS A 33 18.73 27.72 11.59
C CYS A 33 19.48 27.29 12.85
N VAL A 34 19.70 28.22 13.79
CA VAL A 34 20.42 27.92 15.04
C VAL A 34 19.58 27.04 15.97
N GLY A 35 18.25 27.24 15.97
CA GLY A 35 17.31 26.46 16.77
C GLY A 35 16.82 25.16 16.14
N GLY A 36 17.34 24.77 14.97
CA GLY A 36 16.93 23.55 14.27
C GLY A 36 15.47 23.56 13.78
N ARG A 37 14.82 24.73 13.69
CA ARG A 37 13.42 24.88 13.29
C ARG A 37 13.23 25.16 11.80
N HIS A 38 14.15 24.68 10.97
CA HIS A 38 13.87 24.62 9.54
C HIS A 38 12.95 23.44 9.25
N TYR A 39 11.64 23.69 9.30
CA TYR A 39 10.69 22.86 8.59
C TYR A 39 10.91 23.06 7.09
N GLY A 40 11.76 22.19 6.52
CA GLY A 40 11.67 21.76 5.12
C GLY A 40 11.63 22.88 4.10
N GLY A 41 12.69 23.68 4.03
CA GLY A 41 12.99 24.51 2.86
C GLY A 41 13.81 23.75 1.82
N SER A 42 13.57 22.44 1.63
CA SER A 42 14.09 21.73 0.47
C SER A 42 13.11 21.96 -0.67
N ALA A 43 13.42 22.93 -1.52
CA ALA A 43 12.78 23.10 -2.83
C ALA A 43 13.20 21.96 -3.78
N SER A 44 12.99 20.72 -3.36
CA SER A 44 12.71 19.62 -4.26
C SER A 44 11.19 19.59 -4.42
N PRO A 45 10.64 19.33 -5.61
CA PRO A 45 9.19 19.20 -5.76
C PRO A 45 8.69 18.08 -4.83
N SER A 46 8.16 18.45 -3.67
CA SER A 46 7.54 17.53 -2.74
C SER A 46 6.16 17.21 -3.29
N PHE A 47 5.94 15.93 -3.56
CA PHE A 47 4.64 15.45 -4.01
C PHE A 47 3.75 15.37 -2.78
N SER A 48 2.78 16.27 -2.68
CA SER A 48 1.90 16.37 -1.51
C SER A 48 0.53 15.75 -1.78
N CYS A 49 -0.03 15.08 -0.77
CA CYS A 49 -1.38 14.55 -0.86
C CYS A 49 -2.39 15.69 -0.64
N GLY A 50 -3.24 15.95 -1.65
CA GLY A 50 -4.32 16.94 -1.55
C GLY A 50 -5.40 16.60 -0.52
N THR A 51 -5.46 15.35 -0.06
CA THR A 51 -6.49 14.89 0.91
C THR A 51 -6.03 14.99 2.37
N CYS A 52 -4.76 14.68 2.66
CA CYS A 52 -4.24 14.66 4.04
C CYS A 52 -3.01 15.53 4.29
N GLY A 53 -2.47 16.19 3.26
CA GLY A 53 -1.27 17.04 3.36
C GLY A 53 0.04 16.28 3.56
N GLY A 54 0.05 14.94 3.44
CA GLY A 54 1.27 14.14 3.53
C GLY A 54 2.28 14.49 2.44
N ASN A 55 3.56 14.59 2.81
CA ASN A 55 4.66 14.91 1.88
C ASN A 55 5.42 13.65 1.48
N PHE A 56 5.65 13.48 0.19
CA PHE A 56 6.36 12.34 -0.39
C PHE A 56 7.54 12.81 -1.25
N ASN A 57 8.57 11.97 -1.33
CA ASN A 57 9.81 12.29 -2.05
C ASN A 57 9.70 12.01 -3.56
N SER A 58 8.65 11.31 -4.00
CA SER A 58 8.40 10.98 -5.40
C SER A 58 6.92 10.90 -5.75
N GLN A 59 6.59 11.14 -7.02
CA GLN A 59 5.22 10.99 -7.54
C GLN A 59 4.72 9.54 -7.38
N ASN A 60 5.62 8.55 -7.48
CA ASN A 60 5.25 7.15 -7.33
C ASN A 60 4.82 6.83 -5.90
N GLU A 61 5.52 7.36 -4.90
CA GLU A 61 5.12 7.24 -3.49
C GLU A 61 3.79 7.94 -3.22
N LEU A 62 3.57 9.13 -3.79
CA LEU A 62 2.27 9.82 -3.69
C LEU A 62 1.16 8.97 -4.32
N ASN A 63 1.37 8.44 -5.54
CA ASN A 63 0.39 7.60 -6.22
C ASN A 63 0.06 6.32 -5.43
N MET A 64 1.06 5.67 -4.84
CA MET A 64 0.84 4.54 -3.94
C MET A 64 0.07 4.95 -2.68
N HIS A 65 0.41 6.09 -2.09
CA HIS A 65 -0.29 6.63 -0.92
C HIS A 65 -1.77 6.93 -1.22
N MET A 66 -2.10 7.41 -2.43
CA MET A 66 -3.49 7.67 -2.81
C MET A 66 -4.38 6.42 -2.76
N GLN A 67 -3.81 5.21 -2.80
CA GLN A 67 -4.59 3.99 -2.57
C GLN A 67 -5.23 3.94 -1.17
N VAL A 68 -4.63 4.60 -0.17
CA VAL A 68 -5.15 4.67 1.21
C VAL A 68 -6.37 5.59 1.30
N HIS A 69 -6.55 6.49 0.34
CA HIS A 69 -7.73 7.34 0.22
C HIS A 69 -8.86 6.73 -0.60
N ARG A 70 -8.67 5.54 -1.18
CA ARG A 70 -9.74 4.85 -1.90
C ARG A 70 -10.94 4.58 -0.97
N PRO A 71 -12.18 4.82 -1.47
CA PRO A 71 -13.39 4.50 -0.72
C PRO A 71 -13.43 3.00 -0.37
N ARG A 72 -14.24 2.66 0.63
CA ARG A 72 -14.45 1.27 1.07
C ARG A 72 -15.71 0.71 0.41
N ASP A 73 -15.70 0.72 -0.91
CA ASP A 73 -16.83 0.37 -1.77
C ASP A 73 -16.77 -1.09 -2.24
N VAL A 74 -15.78 -1.88 -1.81
CA VAL A 74 -15.67 -3.30 -2.19
C VAL A 74 -16.41 -4.20 -1.20
N ALA A 75 -17.34 -5.00 -1.74
CA ALA A 75 -18.12 -6.00 -1.05
C ALA A 75 -17.37 -7.33 -0.98
N CYS A 76 -17.51 -8.03 0.14
CA CYS A 76 -17.10 -9.42 0.23
C CYS A 76 -17.94 -10.31 -0.72
N PRO A 77 -17.32 -11.20 -1.52
CA PRO A 77 -18.08 -12.09 -2.41
C PRO A 77 -18.95 -13.10 -1.64
N VAL A 78 -18.68 -13.34 -0.35
CA VAL A 78 -19.41 -14.31 0.46
C VAL A 78 -20.42 -13.67 1.42
N CYS A 79 -19.96 -12.80 2.34
CA CYS A 79 -20.86 -12.15 3.31
C CYS A 79 -21.48 -10.83 2.81
N ARG A 80 -21.12 -10.37 1.61
CA ARG A 80 -21.57 -9.10 1.00
C ARG A 80 -21.31 -7.82 1.82
N GLU A 81 -20.44 -7.91 2.82
CA GLU A 81 -20.07 -6.76 3.65
C GLU A 81 -19.21 -5.76 2.84
N THR A 82 -19.66 -4.52 2.72
CA THR A 82 -19.00 -3.43 1.99
C THR A 82 -18.14 -2.59 2.93
N ARG A 83 -16.99 -3.13 3.30
CA ARG A 83 -16.02 -2.46 4.22
C ARG A 83 -14.59 -2.47 3.68
N PHE A 84 -14.38 -3.03 2.49
CA PHE A 84 -13.06 -3.28 1.94
C PHE A 84 -12.70 -2.23 0.90
N ARG A 85 -11.42 -1.87 0.85
CA ARG A 85 -10.86 -0.91 -0.11
C ARG A 85 -10.42 -1.57 -1.42
N SER A 86 -10.36 -2.91 -1.44
CA SER A 86 -9.86 -3.71 -2.56
C SER A 86 -10.37 -5.15 -2.45
N GLY A 87 -10.44 -5.85 -3.59
CA GLY A 87 -10.79 -7.28 -3.64
C GLY A 87 -9.84 -8.13 -2.80
N ALA A 88 -8.54 -7.82 -2.81
CA ALA A 88 -7.55 -8.46 -1.95
C ALA A 88 -7.91 -8.42 -0.46
N ASN A 89 -8.39 -7.27 0.03
CA ASN A 89 -8.77 -7.11 1.44
C ASN A 89 -10.06 -7.88 1.77
N ALA A 90 -11.01 -7.90 0.84
CA ALA A 90 -12.26 -8.66 0.99
C ALA A 90 -11.98 -10.17 1.06
N VAL A 91 -11.14 -10.67 0.15
CA VAL A 91 -10.70 -12.08 0.13
C VAL A 91 -9.91 -12.43 1.39
N GLN A 92 -8.99 -11.57 1.82
CA GLN A 92 -8.21 -11.80 3.05
C GLN A 92 -9.11 -11.93 4.28
N HIS A 93 -10.19 -11.14 4.36
CA HIS A 93 -11.19 -11.24 5.44
C HIS A 93 -11.90 -12.60 5.45
N VAL A 94 -12.18 -13.18 4.28
CA VAL A 94 -12.75 -14.52 4.16
C VAL A 94 -11.74 -15.57 4.58
N GLU A 95 -10.53 -15.52 4.03
CA GLU A 95 -9.46 -16.51 4.30
C GLU A 95 -8.98 -16.51 5.77
N SER A 96 -9.08 -15.38 6.47
CA SER A 96 -8.71 -15.26 7.88
C SER A 96 -9.79 -15.74 8.85
N GLY A 97 -10.98 -16.13 8.36
CA GLY A 97 -12.07 -16.64 9.19
C GLY A 97 -12.88 -15.58 9.93
N TYR A 98 -12.68 -14.29 9.63
CA TYR A 98 -13.51 -13.20 10.17
C TYR A 98 -14.82 -13.00 9.39
N CYS A 99 -15.03 -13.76 8.31
CA CYS A 99 -16.24 -13.70 7.51
C CYS A 99 -17.40 -14.41 8.19
N THR A 100 -18.44 -13.63 8.52
CA THR A 100 -19.69 -14.13 9.11
C THR A 100 -20.52 -14.99 8.15
N GLY A 101 -20.25 -14.90 6.84
CA GLY A 101 -20.92 -15.68 5.79
C GLY A 101 -20.32 -17.08 5.56
N CYS A 102 -19.19 -17.41 6.20
CA CYS A 102 -18.55 -18.72 6.09
C CYS A 102 -18.39 -19.34 7.48
N VAL A 103 -18.83 -20.59 7.66
CA VAL A 103 -18.53 -21.37 8.87
C VAL A 103 -17.39 -22.34 8.55
N GLY A 104 -16.17 -22.04 8.99
CA GLY A 104 -14.99 -22.88 8.82
C GLY A 104 -14.01 -22.42 7.72
N GLN A 105 -12.70 -22.63 7.97
CA GLN A 105 -11.61 -22.18 7.09
C GLN A 105 -11.62 -22.87 5.71
N ASP A 106 -12.02 -24.14 5.63
CA ASP A 106 -12.10 -24.87 4.36
C ASP A 106 -13.25 -24.38 3.47
N ASN A 107 -14.40 -24.08 4.08
CA ASN A 107 -15.54 -23.51 3.37
C ASN A 107 -15.22 -22.11 2.83
N ALA A 108 -14.51 -21.29 3.61
CA ALA A 108 -14.02 -19.99 3.17
C ALA A 108 -13.07 -20.13 1.96
N ARG A 109 -12.11 -21.06 2.00
CA ARG A 109 -11.19 -21.32 0.88
C ARG A 109 -11.91 -21.79 -0.39
N ARG A 110 -12.86 -22.72 -0.25
CA ARG A 110 -13.66 -23.24 -1.38
C ARG A 110 -14.50 -22.13 -2.00
N ALA A 111 -15.18 -21.33 -1.20
CA ALA A 111 -15.99 -20.21 -1.70
C ALA A 111 -15.16 -19.19 -2.50
N ILE A 112 -13.94 -18.89 -2.04
CA ILE A 112 -13.02 -18.00 -2.75
C ILE A 112 -12.53 -18.62 -4.07
N TYR A 113 -12.21 -19.92 -4.08
CA TYR A 113 -11.78 -20.62 -5.30
C TYR A 113 -12.91 -20.69 -6.34
N ASP A 114 -14.13 -21.03 -5.92
CA ASP A 114 -15.30 -21.08 -6.80
C ASP A 114 -15.60 -19.69 -7.38
N TYR A 115 -15.53 -18.64 -6.55
CA TYR A 115 -15.67 -17.26 -7.01
C TYR A 115 -14.59 -16.89 -8.03
N ALA A 116 -13.32 -17.20 -7.77
CA ALA A 116 -12.23 -16.92 -8.69
C ALA A 116 -12.38 -17.69 -10.01
N SER A 117 -12.83 -18.95 -9.96
CA SER A 117 -13.05 -19.79 -11.15
C SER A 117 -14.17 -19.25 -12.05
N GLN A 118 -15.21 -18.66 -11.45
CA GLN A 118 -16.30 -18.01 -12.19
C GLN A 118 -15.85 -16.70 -12.87
N GLN A 119 -14.83 -16.02 -12.34
CA GLN A 119 -14.26 -14.83 -12.95
C GLN A 119 -13.42 -15.24 -14.18
N GLY A 120 -13.97 -15.05 -15.38
CA GLY A 120 -13.31 -15.41 -16.65
C GLY A 120 -11.91 -14.80 -16.83
N GLN A 121 -11.63 -13.65 -16.19
CA GLN A 121 -10.33 -12.99 -16.20
C GLN A 121 -9.29 -13.64 -15.27
N MET A 122 -9.71 -14.44 -14.29
CA MET A 122 -8.86 -15.08 -13.28
C MET A 122 -8.44 -16.51 -13.68
N ARG A 123 -9.07 -17.10 -14.69
CA ARG A 123 -8.74 -18.44 -15.23
C ARG A 123 -7.24 -18.69 -15.47
N PRO A 124 -6.44 -17.76 -16.06
CA PRO A 124 -5.01 -18.01 -16.26
C PRO A 124 -4.17 -17.92 -14.98
N TYR A 125 -4.74 -17.48 -13.87
CA TYR A 125 -4.09 -17.37 -12.57
C TYR A 125 -4.47 -18.50 -11.59
N ILE A 126 -5.37 -19.39 -12.00
CA ILE A 126 -5.90 -20.49 -11.19
C ILE A 126 -5.32 -21.80 -11.71
N SER A 127 -4.81 -22.62 -10.79
CA SER A 127 -4.32 -23.96 -11.10
C SER A 127 -5.50 -24.92 -11.31
N HIS A 128 -5.39 -25.80 -12.30
CA HIS A 128 -6.45 -26.76 -12.68
C HIS A 128 -6.80 -27.81 -11.60
N THR A 129 -5.99 -27.94 -10.53
CA THR A 129 -6.25 -28.85 -9.41
C THR A 129 -6.89 -28.11 -8.23
N PRO A 130 -8.20 -28.26 -7.98
CA PRO A 130 -8.89 -27.65 -6.84
C PRO A 130 -8.57 -28.44 -5.56
N MET A 131 -7.37 -28.31 -5.03
CA MET A 131 -7.00 -28.98 -3.78
C MET A 131 -7.40 -28.09 -2.60
N LEU A 132 -8.69 -28.19 -2.26
CA LEU A 132 -9.39 -27.36 -1.27
C LEU A 132 -9.45 -27.99 0.12
N THR A 133 -8.64 -29.01 0.40
CA THR A 133 -8.69 -29.71 1.69
C THR A 133 -7.45 -29.37 2.49
N ASN A 134 -7.63 -28.66 3.60
CA ASN A 134 -6.65 -28.69 4.69
C ASN A 134 -6.52 -30.16 5.14
N GLY A 135 -5.41 -30.78 4.76
CA GLY A 135 -5.32 -32.24 4.63
C GLY A 135 -5.82 -33.04 5.83
N SER A 136 -6.68 -34.02 5.55
CA SER A 136 -6.81 -35.21 6.38
C SER A 136 -7.28 -36.42 5.57
N TYR A 137 -6.56 -36.74 4.49
CA TYR A 137 -6.47 -38.10 3.94
C TYR A 137 -5.00 -38.39 3.65
N GLY A 138 -4.33 -39.11 4.55
CA GLY A 138 -3.01 -39.69 4.27
C GLY A 138 -1.79 -38.78 4.46
N GLY A 139 -1.53 -38.29 5.68
CA GLY A 139 -0.16 -38.19 6.22
C GLY A 139 0.92 -37.39 5.48
N GLY A 140 0.60 -36.42 4.61
CA GLY A 140 1.58 -35.58 3.93
C GLY A 140 1.28 -34.09 4.06
N ASN A 141 2.30 -33.26 4.31
CA ASN A 141 2.20 -31.81 4.12
C ASN A 141 2.10 -31.55 2.60
N VAL A 142 0.91 -31.26 2.09
CA VAL A 142 0.70 -30.80 0.72
C VAL A 142 0.90 -29.28 0.70
N PRO A 143 1.91 -28.74 0.00
CA PRO A 143 2.01 -27.30 -0.20
C PRO A 143 1.03 -26.89 -1.32
N ASP A 144 -0.22 -26.63 -0.94
CA ASP A 144 -1.28 -26.19 -1.84
C ASP A 144 -1.03 -24.75 -2.32
N TYR A 145 -0.50 -24.58 -3.53
CA TYR A 145 -0.40 -23.29 -4.21
C TYR A 145 -1.40 -23.19 -5.38
N PRO A 146 -2.71 -23.07 -5.12
CA PRO A 146 -3.75 -23.08 -6.15
C PRO A 146 -3.72 -21.84 -7.05
N TYR A 147 -2.98 -20.79 -6.69
CA TYR A 147 -2.90 -19.55 -7.44
C TYR A 147 -1.48 -19.34 -7.96
N SER A 148 -1.32 -19.03 -9.24
CA SER A 148 -0.01 -18.72 -9.83
C SER A 148 -0.07 -17.48 -10.69
N CYS A 149 1.05 -16.76 -10.77
CA CYS A 149 1.16 -15.57 -11.61
C CYS A 149 1.82 -15.97 -12.94
N PRO A 150 1.12 -15.95 -14.09
CA PRO A 150 1.71 -16.27 -15.40
C PRO A 150 2.73 -15.21 -15.86
N GLN A 151 2.68 -14.00 -15.29
CA GLN A 151 3.63 -12.93 -15.57
C GLN A 151 4.94 -13.05 -14.78
N CYS A 152 5.00 -13.92 -13.78
CA CYS A 152 6.16 -14.13 -12.94
C CYS A 152 6.62 -15.59 -12.98
N VAL A 153 7.90 -15.83 -13.26
CA VAL A 153 8.48 -17.19 -13.28
C VAL A 153 8.45 -17.79 -11.87
N ASN A 154 7.80 -18.96 -11.70
CA ASN A 154 7.72 -19.72 -10.45
C ASN A 154 7.13 -18.97 -9.25
N LYS A 155 6.20 -18.03 -9.47
CA LYS A 155 5.44 -17.40 -8.37
C LYS A 155 4.07 -18.03 -8.21
N SER A 156 3.95 -18.83 -7.16
CA SER A 156 2.70 -19.46 -6.74
C SER A 156 2.36 -19.07 -5.30
N PHE A 157 1.08 -18.94 -5.02
CA PHE A 157 0.52 -18.41 -3.78
C PHE A 157 -0.49 -19.41 -3.22
N ARG A 158 -0.52 -19.51 -1.89
CA ARG A 158 -1.47 -20.39 -1.19
C ARG A 158 -2.84 -19.76 -1.03
N GLN A 159 -2.87 -18.43 -1.05
CA GLN A 159 -4.05 -17.60 -0.80
C GLN A 159 -4.30 -16.69 -1.99
N LEU A 160 -5.57 -16.46 -2.31
CA LEU A 160 -5.92 -15.57 -3.41
C LEU A 160 -5.58 -14.13 -3.05
N SER A 161 -5.73 -13.74 -1.79
CA SER A 161 -5.34 -12.41 -1.30
C SER A 161 -3.87 -12.08 -1.59
N GLN A 162 -2.97 -13.07 -1.44
CA GLN A 162 -1.54 -12.91 -1.71
C GLN A 162 -1.24 -12.68 -3.19
N LEU A 163 -1.90 -13.44 -4.08
CA LEU A 163 -1.78 -13.24 -5.53
C LEU A 163 -2.27 -11.84 -5.92
N LEU A 164 -3.43 -11.42 -5.40
CA LEU A 164 -4.02 -10.12 -5.72
C LEU A 164 -3.13 -8.96 -5.25
N GLN A 165 -2.56 -9.05 -4.05
CA GLN A 165 -1.59 -8.08 -3.55
C GLN A 165 -0.32 -8.05 -4.40
N HIS A 166 0.20 -9.22 -4.78
CA HIS A 166 1.36 -9.31 -5.68
C HIS A 166 1.09 -8.63 -7.03
N ASN A 167 -0.07 -8.88 -7.62
CA ASN A 167 -0.47 -8.32 -8.91
C ASN A 167 -0.66 -6.80 -8.83
N ASP A 168 -1.24 -6.29 -7.74
CA ASP A 168 -1.39 -4.84 -7.51
C ASP A 168 -0.02 -4.15 -7.34
N GLN A 169 0.90 -4.76 -6.57
CA GLN A 169 2.22 -4.19 -6.28
C GLN A 169 3.22 -4.31 -7.43
N LYS A 170 3.23 -5.42 -8.17
CA LYS A 170 4.27 -5.73 -9.18
C LYS A 170 3.82 -5.52 -10.61
N HIS A 171 2.52 -5.60 -10.88
CA HIS A 171 1.99 -5.45 -12.22
C HIS A 171 1.06 -4.23 -12.35
N ASN A 172 0.88 -3.44 -11.28
CA ASN A 172 -0.06 -2.30 -11.21
C ASN A 172 -1.43 -2.66 -11.78
N ASN A 173 -1.80 -3.93 -11.64
CA ASN A 173 -3.01 -4.47 -12.22
C ASN A 173 -4.09 -4.24 -11.18
N VAL A 174 -4.57 -2.99 -11.15
CA VAL A 174 -5.63 -2.51 -10.26
C VAL A 174 -6.70 -3.58 -10.20
N ASN A 175 -6.79 -4.25 -9.04
CA ASN A 175 -7.76 -5.26 -8.68
C ASN A 175 -8.95 -5.34 -9.67
N ARG A 176 -8.82 -6.13 -10.74
CA ARG A 176 -9.94 -6.44 -11.65
C ARG A 176 -10.89 -7.48 -11.05
N ILE A 177 -10.94 -7.54 -9.72
CA ILE A 177 -12.13 -8.00 -9.02
C ILE A 177 -13.03 -6.76 -8.91
N GLY A 178 -13.42 -6.26 -10.08
CA GLY A 178 -14.44 -5.23 -10.25
C GLY A 178 -15.75 -5.94 -10.56
N TYR A 179 -16.80 -5.45 -9.91
CA TYR A 179 -18.21 -5.82 -10.06
C TYR A 179 -18.66 -6.11 -11.50
#